data_AF-A0A603Q632-F1
#
_entry.id   AF-A0A603Q632-F1
#
_cell.length_a   1.000
_cell.length_b   1.000
_cell.length_c   1.000
_cell.angle_alpha   90.00
_cell.angle_beta   90.00
_cell.angle_gamma   90.00
#
_symmetry.space_group_name_H-M   'P 1'
#
loop_
_entity.id
_entity.type
_entity.pdbx_description
1 polymer ?
#
loop_
_entity_poly.entity_id
_entity_poly.type
_entity_poly.pdbx_seq_one_letter_code
_entity_poly.pdbx_strand_id
1 'polypeptide(L)'
;MKLIGRLLLYVLIACLVVIFGFYFLLQTRWGADHVSNWVSENSGYHLTFDVMDHRFSAPSHLLLENVTFGRDGQPATLVAKTVDIGLSIRQLTAPLHVDTILLQDGTLNISVQTAPFPFEADRLQLRNMALNSPGSEWRLSAQRVNGGVMPWRPEAGRVLGNKAQIQLSAGSLTLNDVPATNVLIEGSIDHNQVMLNTVGADMARGALTGVARRNADGSWVVENLRLNDIRLQSDKSLSEFFAPLTTVPSLQISRLEVTDSSLQGPDWAVTDLDLSLRNLTLRKEDWQ
;
A
#
# COMPACT_ATOMS: atom_id res chain seq x y z
N MET A 1 -18.62 -23.92 52.83
CA MET A 1 -17.41 -23.41 52.14
C MET A 1 -16.80 -24.43 51.16
N LYS A 2 -16.61 -25.72 51.51
CA LYS A 2 -16.02 -26.74 50.60
C LYS A 2 -16.88 -27.13 49.37
N LEU A 3 -18.21 -27.12 49.49
CA LEU A 3 -19.14 -27.44 48.39
C LEU A 3 -19.19 -26.35 47.31
N ILE A 4 -19.27 -25.08 47.72
CA ILE A 4 -19.26 -23.92 46.82
C ILE A 4 -17.93 -23.81 46.08
N GLY A 5 -16.80 -24.04 46.76
CA GLY A 5 -15.49 -24.07 46.12
C GLY A 5 -15.35 -25.18 45.06
N ARG A 6 -15.90 -26.38 45.32
CA ARG A 6 -15.92 -27.47 44.33
C ARG A 6 -16.83 -27.15 43.14
N LEU A 7 -18.01 -26.57 43.39
CA LEU A 7 -18.93 -26.16 42.33
C LEU A 7 -18.29 -25.09 41.42
N LEU A 8 -17.70 -24.05 42.00
CA LEU A 8 -17.00 -23.00 41.26
C LEU A 8 -15.83 -23.57 40.44
N LEU A 9 -15.09 -24.53 41.00
CA LEU A 9 -14.01 -25.21 40.27
C LEU A 9 -14.55 -26.00 39.07
N TYR A 10 -15.64 -26.75 39.23
CA TYR A 10 -16.24 -27.48 38.10
C TYR A 10 -16.77 -26.55 37.01
N VAL A 11 -17.40 -25.43 37.39
CA VAL A 11 -17.85 -24.40 36.45
C VAL A 11 -16.66 -23.80 35.71
N LEU A 12 -15.58 -23.45 36.42
CA LEU A 12 -14.36 -22.92 35.81
C LEU A 12 -13.75 -23.92 34.81
N ILE A 13 -13.66 -25.20 35.18
CA ILE A 13 -13.16 -26.26 34.30
C ILE A 13 -14.07 -26.41 33.08
N ALA A 14 -15.39 -26.42 33.25
CA ALA A 14 -16.33 -26.50 32.13
C ALA A 14 -16.18 -25.30 31.18
N CYS A 15 -16.05 -24.08 31.72
CA CYS A 15 -15.78 -22.88 30.92
C CYS A 15 -14.47 -23.01 30.14
N LEU A 16 -13.38 -23.48 30.78
CA LEU A 16 -12.10 -23.70 30.09
C LEU A 16 -12.23 -24.73 28.96
N VAL A 17 -12.91 -25.85 29.19
CA VAL A 17 -13.15 -26.87 28.15
C VAL A 17 -13.91 -26.29 26.97
N VAL A 18 -14.93 -25.48 27.22
CA VAL A 18 -15.70 -24.79 26.16
C VAL A 18 -14.81 -23.81 25.39
N ILE A 19 -13.99 -22.99 26.07
CA ILE A 19 -13.07 -22.05 25.44
C ILE A 19 -12.04 -22.80 24.56
N PHE A 20 -11.44 -23.87 25.09
CA PHE A 20 -10.51 -24.69 24.31
C PHE A 20 -11.21 -25.37 23.14
N GLY A 21 -12.44 -25.85 23.31
CA GLY A 21 -13.25 -26.41 22.22
C GLY A 21 -13.47 -25.40 21.11
N PHE A 22 -13.89 -24.17 21.43
CA PHE A 22 -14.02 -23.09 20.45
C PHE A 22 -12.69 -22.74 19.79
N TYR A 23 -11.61 -22.65 20.57
CA TYR A 23 -10.28 -22.40 20.06
C TYR A 23 -9.89 -23.43 18.99
N PHE A 24 -10.04 -24.73 19.27
CA PHE A 24 -9.71 -25.76 18.28
C PHE A 24 -10.66 -25.74 17.07
N LEU A 25 -11.94 -25.44 17.25
CA LEU A 25 -12.89 -25.32 16.15
C LEU A 25 -12.53 -24.16 15.21
N LEU A 26 -12.12 -23.01 15.75
CA LEU A 26 -11.67 -21.85 14.96
C LEU A 26 -10.44 -22.17 14.12
N GLN A 27 -9.58 -23.09 14.57
CA GLN A 27 -8.43 -23.55 13.79
C GLN A 27 -8.79 -24.51 12.65
N THR A 28 -10.06 -24.92 12.52
CA THR A 28 -10.53 -25.76 11.41
C THR A 28 -11.19 -24.94 10.31
N ARG A 29 -11.24 -25.50 9.10
CA ARG A 29 -11.98 -24.91 7.97
C ARG A 29 -13.45 -24.62 8.30
N TRP A 30 -14.10 -25.51 9.05
CA TRP A 30 -15.48 -25.31 9.46
C TRP A 30 -15.67 -24.07 10.35
N GLY A 31 -14.75 -23.83 11.30
CA GLY A 31 -14.79 -22.64 12.14
C GLY A 31 -14.48 -21.38 11.34
N ALA A 32 -13.51 -21.45 10.42
CA ALA A 32 -13.17 -20.37 9.50
C ALA A 32 -14.37 -19.96 8.63
N ASP A 33 -15.10 -20.92 8.05
CA ASP A 33 -16.30 -20.69 7.27
C ASP A 33 -17.39 -20.00 8.10
N HIS A 34 -17.60 -20.45 9.35
CA HIS A 34 -18.63 -19.87 10.22
C HIS A 34 -18.31 -18.41 10.59
N VAL A 35 -17.06 -18.11 10.92
CA VAL A 35 -16.61 -16.74 11.21
C VAL A 35 -16.69 -15.87 9.96
N SER A 36 -16.23 -16.37 8.82
CA SER A 36 -16.27 -15.69 7.53
C SER A 36 -17.70 -15.28 7.15
N ASN A 37 -18.65 -16.21 7.29
CA ASN A 37 -20.07 -15.95 7.03
C ASN A 37 -20.65 -14.95 8.04
N TRP A 38 -20.36 -15.10 9.33
CA TRP A 38 -20.86 -14.16 10.35
C TRP A 38 -20.36 -12.73 10.12
N VAL A 39 -19.08 -12.55 9.78
CA VAL A 39 -18.52 -11.24 9.43
C VAL A 39 -19.17 -10.70 8.14
N SER A 40 -19.36 -11.56 7.14
CA SER A 40 -19.93 -11.15 5.86
C SER A 40 -21.42 -10.80 5.93
N GLU A 41 -22.20 -11.46 6.78
CA GLU A 41 -23.64 -11.18 6.95
C GLU A 41 -23.91 -9.99 7.86
N ASN A 42 -23.03 -9.74 8.83
CA ASN A 42 -23.24 -8.75 9.89
C ASN A 42 -22.38 -7.48 9.73
N SER A 43 -21.68 -7.34 8.60
CA SER A 43 -20.90 -6.15 8.26
C SER A 43 -21.14 -5.75 6.80
N GLY A 44 -20.64 -4.58 6.39
CA GLY A 44 -20.65 -4.18 4.97
C GLY A 44 -19.43 -4.69 4.19
N TYR A 45 -18.76 -5.72 4.71
CA TYR A 45 -17.52 -6.27 4.17
C TYR A 45 -17.67 -7.78 3.99
N HIS A 46 -17.06 -8.27 2.91
CA HIS A 46 -16.95 -9.69 2.64
C HIS A 46 -15.55 -10.17 3.05
N LEU A 47 -15.48 -11.16 3.94
CA LEU A 47 -14.25 -11.78 4.40
C LEU A 47 -14.37 -13.30 4.26
N THR A 48 -13.38 -13.92 3.61
CA THR A 48 -13.21 -15.37 3.59
C THR A 48 -11.77 -15.73 3.88
N PHE A 49 -11.56 -16.86 4.56
CA PHE A 49 -10.25 -17.47 4.79
C PHE A 49 -10.43 -18.98 5.04
N ASP A 50 -9.43 -19.78 4.69
CA ASP A 50 -9.52 -21.24 4.82
C ASP A 50 -9.24 -21.70 6.25
N VAL A 51 -8.22 -21.15 6.89
CA VAL A 51 -7.71 -21.61 8.19
C VAL A 51 -7.23 -20.42 8.99
N MET A 52 -7.49 -20.47 10.30
CA MET A 52 -6.91 -19.57 11.30
C MET A 52 -5.88 -20.36 12.12
N ASP A 53 -4.59 -20.15 11.88
CA ASP A 53 -3.52 -20.74 12.69
C ASP A 53 -3.16 -19.77 13.83
N HIS A 54 -2.98 -20.35 15.02
CA HIS A 54 -2.51 -19.65 16.19
C HIS A 54 -1.52 -20.55 16.93
N ARG A 55 -0.30 -20.05 17.11
CA ARG A 55 0.81 -20.82 17.69
C ARG A 55 1.11 -20.32 19.09
N PHE A 56 1.23 -21.24 20.05
CA PHE A 56 1.61 -20.90 21.43
C PHE A 56 2.98 -20.21 21.55
N SER A 57 3.87 -20.41 20.57
CA SER A 57 5.17 -19.71 20.53
C SER A 57 5.07 -18.24 20.09
N ALA A 58 3.94 -17.84 19.48
CA ALA A 58 3.64 -16.48 19.08
C ALA A 58 2.16 -16.16 19.42
N PRO A 59 1.78 -16.15 20.70
CA PRO A 59 0.38 -16.12 21.13
C PRO A 59 -0.32 -14.78 20.88
N SER A 60 0.42 -13.77 20.43
CA SER A 60 -0.12 -12.48 19.99
C SER A 60 -0.35 -12.44 18.48
N HIS A 61 -0.04 -13.50 17.73
CA HIS A 61 -0.16 -13.51 16.27
C HIS A 61 -1.28 -14.45 15.83
N LEU A 62 -2.17 -13.91 14.99
CA LEU A 62 -3.23 -14.66 14.33
C LEU A 62 -2.90 -14.78 12.85
N LEU A 63 -2.72 -16.00 12.38
CA LEU A 63 -2.40 -16.27 10.98
C LEU A 63 -3.67 -16.71 10.25
N LEU A 64 -4.01 -16.03 9.17
CA LEU A 64 -5.11 -16.41 8.29
C LEU A 64 -4.54 -16.88 6.95
N GLU A 65 -4.98 -18.05 6.48
CA GLU A 65 -4.57 -18.62 5.21
C GLU A 65 -5.64 -18.43 4.13
N ASN A 66 -5.20 -18.16 2.89
CA ASN A 66 -6.03 -17.97 1.71
C ASN A 66 -7.15 -16.92 1.93
N VAL A 67 -6.74 -15.73 2.35
CA VAL A 67 -7.66 -14.64 2.68
C VAL A 67 -8.15 -13.94 1.43
N THR A 68 -9.45 -13.76 1.33
CA THR A 68 -10.07 -12.78 0.45
C THR A 68 -10.85 -11.78 1.29
N PHE A 69 -10.60 -10.49 1.07
CA PHE A 69 -11.30 -9.41 1.76
C PHE A 69 -11.74 -8.34 0.77
N GLY A 70 -12.95 -7.84 0.94
CA GLY A 70 -13.52 -6.81 0.10
C GLY A 70 -14.80 -6.24 0.68
N ARG A 71 -15.54 -5.50 -0.14
CA ARG A 71 -16.87 -5.00 0.20
C ARG A 71 -17.93 -5.81 -0.49
N ASP A 72 -19.12 -5.81 0.08
CA ASP A 72 -20.26 -6.47 -0.53
C ASP A 72 -20.57 -5.86 -1.89
N GLY A 73 -20.77 -6.74 -2.89
CA GLY A 73 -21.06 -6.34 -4.26
C GLY A 73 -19.91 -5.67 -5.02
N GLN A 74 -18.69 -5.60 -4.45
CA GLN A 74 -17.50 -5.05 -5.10
C GLN A 74 -16.43 -6.13 -5.33
N PRO A 75 -15.52 -5.93 -6.30
CA PRO A 75 -14.37 -6.80 -6.45
C PRO A 75 -13.52 -6.86 -5.17
N ALA A 76 -12.85 -8.00 -4.96
CA ALA A 76 -11.97 -8.19 -3.81
C ALA A 76 -10.90 -7.09 -3.74
N THR A 77 -10.80 -6.47 -2.57
CA THR A 77 -9.78 -5.46 -2.27
C THR A 77 -8.45 -6.14 -1.97
N LEU A 78 -8.47 -7.26 -1.25
CA LEU A 78 -7.31 -8.06 -0.89
C LEU A 78 -7.57 -9.52 -1.24
N VAL A 79 -6.58 -10.15 -1.87
CA VAL A 79 -6.49 -11.61 -2.01
C VAL A 79 -5.08 -12.00 -1.64
N ALA A 80 -4.86 -12.71 -0.54
CA ALA A 80 -3.53 -13.05 -0.06
C ALA A 80 -3.46 -14.50 0.42
N LYS A 81 -2.33 -15.17 0.16
CA LYS A 81 -2.10 -16.51 0.71
C LYS A 81 -2.01 -16.49 2.23
N THR A 82 -1.44 -15.42 2.79
CA THR A 82 -1.26 -15.32 4.23
C THR A 82 -1.47 -13.89 4.70
N VAL A 83 -2.22 -13.75 5.79
CA VAL A 83 -2.37 -12.51 6.55
C VAL A 83 -2.01 -12.82 8.00
N ASP A 84 -0.95 -12.20 8.50
CA ASP A 84 -0.52 -12.31 9.90
C ASP A 84 -0.93 -11.02 10.63
N ILE A 85 -1.77 -11.18 11.66
CA ILE A 85 -2.30 -10.09 12.47
C ILE A 85 -1.64 -10.16 13.85
N GLY A 86 -0.77 -9.20 14.13
CA GLY A 86 -0.18 -8.97 15.44
C GLY A 86 -1.16 -8.23 16.35
N LEU A 87 -1.65 -8.91 17.37
CA LEU A 87 -2.53 -8.38 18.40
C LEU A 87 -1.73 -7.62 19.48
N SER A 88 -2.39 -6.65 20.10
CA SER A 88 -1.86 -5.88 21.22
C SER A 88 -2.78 -6.00 22.43
N ILE A 89 -2.28 -5.76 23.64
CA ILE A 89 -3.12 -5.66 24.84
C ILE A 89 -4.17 -4.53 24.72
N ARG A 90 -3.93 -3.55 23.82
CA ARG A 90 -4.87 -2.47 23.49
C ARG A 90 -6.20 -2.96 22.94
N GLN A 91 -6.33 -4.20 22.51
CA GLN A 91 -7.59 -4.80 22.07
C GLN A 91 -8.71 -4.67 23.12
N LEU A 92 -8.37 -4.60 24.42
CA LEU A 92 -9.32 -4.39 25.51
C LEU A 92 -9.97 -3.00 25.50
N THR A 93 -9.28 -1.99 24.96
CA THR A 93 -9.74 -0.59 24.91
C THR A 93 -10.05 -0.12 23.49
N ALA A 94 -9.44 -0.75 22.49
CA ALA A 94 -9.50 -0.41 21.07
C ALA A 94 -9.48 -1.71 20.24
N PRO A 95 -10.61 -2.42 20.12
CA PRO A 95 -10.68 -3.78 19.54
C PRO A 95 -10.45 -3.86 18.02
N LEU A 96 -10.36 -2.74 17.32
CA LEU A 96 -10.09 -2.68 15.88
C LEU A 96 -8.70 -2.09 15.56
N HIS A 97 -7.87 -1.93 16.59
CA HIS A 97 -6.52 -1.40 16.48
C HIS A 97 -5.50 -2.49 16.80
N VAL A 98 -4.86 -3.02 15.76
CA VAL A 98 -3.87 -4.09 15.89
C VAL A 98 -2.44 -3.49 15.88
N ASP A 99 -1.46 -4.25 16.36
CA ASP A 99 -0.07 -3.82 16.31
C ASP A 99 0.45 -3.89 14.86
N THR A 100 0.34 -5.06 14.24
CA THR A 100 0.87 -5.30 12.89
C THR A 100 -0.14 -6.03 12.03
N ILE A 101 -0.24 -5.67 10.75
CA ILE A 101 -0.85 -6.49 9.71
C ILE A 101 0.22 -6.76 8.66
N LEU A 102 0.54 -8.02 8.44
CA LEU A 102 1.50 -8.45 7.42
C LEU A 102 0.78 -9.25 6.34
N LEU A 103 0.73 -8.68 5.14
CA LEU A 103 0.13 -9.29 3.95
C LEU A 103 1.22 -9.97 3.12
N GLN A 104 0.97 -11.22 2.69
CA GLN A 104 1.97 -12.01 1.98
C GLN A 104 1.40 -12.72 0.76
N ASP A 105 2.20 -12.70 -0.32
CA ASP A 105 1.97 -13.48 -1.53
C ASP A 105 0.55 -13.34 -2.08
N GLY A 106 0.19 -12.10 -2.43
CA GLY A 106 -1.18 -11.74 -2.77
C GLY A 106 -1.30 -10.50 -3.64
N THR A 107 -2.53 -10.04 -3.85
CA THR A 107 -2.88 -8.80 -4.54
C THR A 107 -3.67 -7.88 -3.63
N LEU A 108 -3.33 -6.59 -3.64
CA LEU A 108 -4.10 -5.52 -3.02
C LEU A 108 -4.54 -4.52 -4.10
N ASN A 109 -5.84 -4.34 -4.25
CA ASN A 109 -6.48 -3.43 -5.19
C ASN A 109 -6.93 -2.17 -4.46
N ILE A 110 -6.19 -1.08 -4.63
CA ILE A 110 -6.38 0.20 -3.95
C ILE A 110 -7.33 1.09 -4.77
N SER A 111 -8.50 1.41 -4.23
CA SER A 111 -9.44 2.34 -4.85
C SER A 111 -9.68 3.56 -3.96
N VAL A 112 -9.57 4.76 -4.55
CA VAL A 112 -9.59 6.05 -3.82
C VAL A 112 -11.01 6.48 -3.41
N GLN A 113 -12.05 5.90 -4.03
CA GLN A 113 -13.45 6.25 -3.79
C GLN A 113 -14.09 5.49 -2.62
N THR A 114 -13.30 4.77 -1.83
CA THR A 114 -13.84 3.87 -0.80
C THR A 114 -13.92 4.53 0.57
N ALA A 115 -14.97 4.15 1.33
CA ALA A 115 -15.06 4.36 2.78
C ALA A 115 -13.79 3.82 3.48
N PRO A 116 -13.44 4.22 4.71
CA PRO A 116 -12.25 3.70 5.36
C PRO A 116 -12.30 2.17 5.56
N PHE A 117 -11.14 1.53 5.71
CA PHE A 117 -11.09 0.19 6.28
C PHE A 117 -11.58 0.27 7.74
N PRO A 118 -12.28 -0.74 8.26
CA PRO A 118 -12.86 -0.69 9.59
C PRO A 118 -11.82 -0.97 10.70
N PHE A 119 -10.56 -1.18 10.34
CA PHE A 119 -9.46 -1.50 11.25
C PHE A 119 -8.22 -0.68 10.88
N GLU A 120 -7.35 -0.52 11.86
CA GLU A 120 -6.08 0.19 11.73
C GLU A 120 -4.95 -0.61 12.39
N ALA A 121 -3.71 -0.29 12.01
CA ALA A 121 -2.53 -0.94 12.57
C ALA A 121 -1.43 0.08 12.86
N ASP A 122 -0.62 -0.17 13.91
CA ASP A 122 0.63 0.57 14.08
C ASP A 122 1.60 0.31 12.92
N ARG A 123 1.47 -0.84 12.24
CA ARG A 123 2.21 -1.16 11.04
C ARG A 123 1.41 -2.01 10.04
N LEU A 124 1.33 -1.54 8.80
CA LEU A 124 0.96 -2.39 7.66
C LEU A 124 2.24 -2.80 6.92
N GLN A 125 2.48 -4.09 6.77
CA GLN A 125 3.62 -4.64 6.03
C GLN A 125 3.15 -5.45 4.82
N LEU A 126 3.91 -5.34 3.74
CA LEU A 126 3.70 -6.06 2.50
C LEU A 126 4.92 -6.95 2.24
N ARG A 127 4.69 -8.20 1.89
CA ARG A 127 5.74 -9.13 1.46
C ARG A 127 5.32 -9.84 0.19
N ASN A 128 6.08 -9.59 -0.88
CA ASN A 128 5.81 -10.16 -2.19
C ASN A 128 4.35 -9.96 -2.67
N MET A 129 3.85 -8.73 -2.52
CA MET A 129 2.49 -8.37 -2.93
C MET A 129 2.45 -7.82 -4.35
N ALA A 130 1.29 -7.93 -5.00
CA ALA A 130 0.92 -7.14 -6.15
C ALA A 130 0.05 -5.97 -5.68
N LEU A 131 0.32 -4.75 -6.15
CA LEU A 131 -0.52 -3.58 -5.89
C LEU A 131 -1.12 -3.09 -7.20
N ASN A 132 -2.43 -2.88 -7.23
CA ASN A 132 -3.10 -2.29 -8.38
C ASN A 132 -3.98 -1.13 -7.91
N SER A 133 -4.10 -0.07 -8.71
CA SER A 133 -5.08 0.99 -8.47
C SER A 133 -6.08 1.08 -9.61
N PRO A 134 -7.10 0.21 -9.63
CA PRO A 134 -8.14 0.26 -10.67
C PRO A 134 -8.98 1.53 -10.51
N GLY A 135 -9.15 2.29 -11.59
CA GLY A 135 -10.07 3.43 -11.65
C GLY A 135 -9.57 4.72 -11.00
N SER A 136 -8.29 4.84 -10.63
CA SER A 136 -7.68 6.14 -10.33
C SER A 136 -7.17 6.81 -11.61
N GLU A 137 -6.96 8.14 -11.56
CA GLU A 137 -6.34 8.89 -12.67
C GLU A 137 -4.93 8.37 -13.00
N TRP A 138 -4.25 7.78 -12.02
CA TRP A 138 -2.93 7.20 -12.14
C TRP A 138 -3.02 5.69 -12.20
N ARG A 139 -3.01 5.13 -13.41
CA ARG A 139 -3.04 3.67 -13.64
C ARG A 139 -1.75 3.03 -13.13
N LEU A 140 -1.79 2.58 -11.87
CA LEU A 140 -0.70 1.98 -11.13
C LEU A 140 -0.87 0.45 -11.08
N SER A 141 0.16 -0.29 -11.48
CA SER A 141 0.29 -1.72 -11.19
C SER A 141 1.73 -2.03 -10.78
N ALA A 142 1.91 -2.77 -9.68
CA ALA A 142 3.22 -3.13 -9.16
C ALA A 142 3.25 -4.61 -8.77
N GLN A 143 4.40 -5.25 -8.94
CA GLN A 143 4.62 -6.66 -8.62
C GLN A 143 5.85 -6.83 -7.72
N ARG A 144 5.84 -7.89 -6.90
CA ARG A 144 6.89 -8.17 -5.90
C ARG A 144 7.10 -6.97 -4.96
N VAL A 145 6.01 -6.38 -4.50
CA VAL A 145 6.03 -5.25 -3.58
C VAL A 145 6.37 -5.71 -2.18
N ASN A 146 7.33 -5.04 -1.55
CA ASN A 146 7.77 -5.26 -0.19
C ASN A 146 7.85 -3.94 0.58
N GLY A 147 7.78 -4.00 1.91
CA GLY A 147 7.92 -2.83 2.77
C GLY A 147 6.68 -2.58 3.61
N GLY A 148 6.34 -1.31 3.89
CA GLY A 148 5.18 -1.01 4.71
C GLY A 148 4.91 0.48 4.95
N VAL A 149 3.86 0.69 5.76
CA VAL A 149 3.33 1.99 6.16
C VAL A 149 3.18 2.02 7.67
N MET A 150 3.65 3.10 8.32
CA MET A 150 3.62 3.22 9.78
C MET A 150 3.41 4.68 10.29
N PRO A 151 2.40 4.94 11.15
CA PRO A 151 1.26 4.07 11.42
C PRO A 151 0.37 3.94 10.17
N TRP A 152 -0.40 2.86 10.07
CA TRP A 152 -1.39 2.68 9.02
C TRP A 152 -2.80 2.90 9.59
N ARG A 153 -3.35 4.09 9.32
CA ARG A 153 -4.65 4.54 9.84
C ARG A 153 -5.53 5.04 8.71
N PRO A 154 -6.16 4.13 7.93
CA PRO A 154 -6.91 4.50 6.75
C PRO A 154 -8.13 5.36 7.08
N GLU A 155 -8.36 6.38 6.27
CA GLU A 155 -9.53 7.27 6.35
C GLU A 155 -10.26 7.33 4.99
N ALA A 156 -11.47 7.89 4.96
CA ALA A 156 -12.21 8.09 3.71
C ALA A 156 -11.36 8.90 2.71
N GLY A 157 -11.13 8.32 1.52
CA GLY A 157 -10.27 8.94 0.50
C GLY A 157 -8.77 8.93 0.79
N ARG A 158 -8.33 8.36 1.93
CA ARG A 158 -6.93 8.33 2.37
C ARG A 158 -6.55 6.95 2.89
N VAL A 159 -6.36 6.03 1.96
CA VAL A 159 -6.10 4.60 2.22
C VAL A 159 -4.84 4.30 3.03
N LEU A 160 -3.85 5.22 3.04
CA LEU A 160 -2.63 5.08 3.85
C LEU A 160 -2.71 5.86 5.18
N GLY A 161 -3.75 6.68 5.35
CA GLY A 161 -3.95 7.60 6.46
C GLY A 161 -3.41 9.01 6.25
N ASN A 162 -3.61 9.85 7.27
CA ASN A 162 -3.21 11.26 7.26
C ASN A 162 -1.77 11.50 7.70
N LYS A 163 -1.18 10.58 8.44
CA LYS A 163 0.18 10.76 8.94
C LYS A 163 0.87 9.41 9.02
N ALA A 164 1.83 9.19 8.14
CA ALA A 164 2.50 7.90 8.01
C ALA A 164 3.89 8.05 7.40
N GLN A 165 4.82 7.18 7.81
CA GLN A 165 6.05 6.89 7.08
C GLN A 165 5.77 5.77 6.08
N ILE A 166 6.39 5.84 4.91
CA ILE A 166 6.24 4.89 3.81
C ILE A 166 7.63 4.43 3.41
N GLN A 167 7.81 3.12 3.34
CA GLN A 167 9.00 2.49 2.77
C GLN A 167 8.54 1.33 1.92
N LEU A 168 8.67 1.44 0.61
CA LEU A 168 8.19 0.44 -0.34
C LEU A 168 9.27 0.18 -1.38
N SER A 169 9.43 -1.09 -1.74
CA SER A 169 10.15 -1.50 -2.94
C SER A 169 9.27 -2.36 -3.81
N ALA A 170 9.50 -2.34 -5.12
CA ALA A 170 8.79 -3.18 -6.07
C ALA A 170 9.77 -3.75 -7.09
N GLY A 171 9.57 -5.03 -7.43
CA GLY A 171 10.34 -5.66 -8.48
C GLY A 171 10.04 -5.09 -9.86
N SER A 172 8.77 -4.76 -10.10
CA SER A 172 8.32 -4.02 -11.27
C SER A 172 7.15 -3.11 -10.92
N LEU A 173 7.04 -2.02 -11.65
CA LEU A 173 6.01 -1.00 -11.53
C LEU A 173 5.64 -0.53 -12.94
N THR A 174 4.36 -0.39 -13.21
CA THR A 174 3.86 0.33 -14.38
C THR A 174 3.00 1.47 -13.89
N LEU A 175 3.34 2.69 -14.30
CA LEU A 175 2.57 3.89 -14.02
C LEU A 175 2.20 4.56 -15.34
N ASN A 176 0.90 4.65 -15.63
CA ASN A 176 0.39 5.23 -16.89
C ASN A 176 1.09 4.66 -18.13
N ASP A 177 1.19 3.33 -18.18
CA ASP A 177 1.84 2.56 -19.25
C ASP A 177 3.37 2.76 -19.37
N VAL A 178 4.00 3.48 -18.43
CA VAL A 178 5.46 3.60 -18.33
C VAL A 178 6.00 2.53 -17.37
N PRO A 179 6.74 1.52 -17.87
CA PRO A 179 7.28 0.46 -17.03
C PRO A 179 8.59 0.90 -16.36
N ALA A 180 8.77 0.43 -15.12
CA ALA A 180 9.94 0.59 -14.30
C ALA A 180 10.22 -0.70 -13.52
N THR A 181 11.48 -0.93 -13.16
CA THR A 181 11.94 -2.08 -12.38
C THR A 181 12.83 -1.65 -11.23
N ASN A 182 13.04 -2.53 -10.26
CA ASN A 182 13.88 -2.27 -9.08
C ASN A 182 13.52 -0.94 -8.38
N VAL A 183 12.21 -0.74 -8.18
CA VAL A 183 11.68 0.50 -7.64
C VAL A 183 11.90 0.56 -6.13
N LEU A 184 12.30 1.72 -5.63
CA LEU A 184 12.39 2.07 -4.22
C LEU A 184 11.70 3.42 -4.00
N ILE A 185 10.80 3.47 -3.03
CA ILE A 185 10.11 4.68 -2.60
C ILE A 185 10.20 4.75 -1.07
N GLU A 186 10.78 5.83 -0.57
CA GLU A 186 10.79 6.16 0.86
C GLU A 186 10.25 7.56 1.04
N GLY A 187 9.40 7.74 2.03
CA GLY A 187 8.71 9.00 2.19
C GLY A 187 7.83 9.06 3.41
N SER A 188 7.04 10.13 3.49
CA SER A 188 6.04 10.32 4.53
C SER A 188 4.85 11.11 4.03
N ILE A 189 3.72 10.89 4.67
CA ILE A 189 2.50 11.68 4.55
C ILE A 189 2.37 12.48 5.83
N ASP A 190 2.09 13.78 5.70
CA ASP A 190 1.64 14.63 6.80
C ASP A 190 0.48 15.50 6.32
N HIS A 191 -0.72 15.11 6.73
CA HIS A 191 -2.01 15.62 6.29
C HIS A 191 -2.16 15.61 4.76
N ASN A 192 -2.00 16.77 4.11
CA ASN A 192 -2.14 16.92 2.67
C ASN A 192 -0.78 17.01 1.96
N GLN A 193 0.31 16.95 2.73
CA GLN A 193 1.67 16.98 2.20
C GLN A 193 2.21 15.56 2.08
N VAL A 194 2.95 15.33 1.00
CA VAL A 194 3.66 14.07 0.76
C VAL A 194 5.11 14.40 0.52
N MET A 195 6.00 13.82 1.33
CA MET A 195 7.44 13.85 1.14
C MET A 195 7.88 12.53 0.54
N LEU A 196 8.67 12.57 -0.53
CA LEU A 196 9.37 11.43 -1.11
C LEU A 196 10.85 11.71 -0.95
N ASN A 197 11.43 11.15 0.12
CA ASN A 197 12.84 11.33 0.48
C ASN A 197 13.76 10.55 -0.45
N THR A 198 13.26 9.43 -0.96
CA THR A 198 13.95 8.59 -1.94
C THR A 198 12.93 8.11 -2.95
N VAL A 199 13.16 8.41 -4.23
CA VAL A 199 12.52 7.72 -5.35
C VAL A 199 13.64 7.20 -6.23
N GLY A 200 13.68 5.89 -6.46
CA GLY A 200 14.67 5.24 -7.31
C GLY A 200 14.00 4.17 -8.17
N ALA A 201 14.37 4.09 -9.44
CA ALA A 201 13.89 3.05 -10.34
C ALA A 201 14.80 2.90 -11.57
N ASP A 202 14.87 1.69 -12.11
CA ASP A 202 15.38 1.45 -13.46
C ASP A 202 14.22 1.63 -14.44
N MET A 203 14.40 2.50 -15.43
CA MET A 203 13.36 2.82 -16.40
C MET A 203 13.98 3.09 -17.76
N ALA A 204 13.34 2.60 -18.83
CA ALA A 204 13.77 2.87 -20.20
C ALA A 204 15.27 2.57 -20.41
N ARG A 205 15.76 1.43 -19.89
CA ARG A 205 17.17 0.98 -19.89
C ARG A 205 18.16 1.83 -19.07
N GLY A 206 17.72 2.92 -18.48
CA GLY A 206 18.52 3.77 -17.61
C GLY A 206 18.02 3.74 -16.16
N ALA A 207 18.43 4.74 -15.40
CA ALA A 207 18.07 4.90 -14.00
C ALA A 207 17.50 6.30 -13.71
N LEU A 208 16.48 6.32 -12.86
CA LEU A 208 15.86 7.52 -12.32
C LEU A 208 16.09 7.55 -10.81
N THR A 209 16.57 8.68 -10.29
CA THR A 209 16.63 8.93 -8.85
C THR A 209 16.16 10.35 -8.53
N GLY A 210 15.41 10.54 -7.46
CA GLY A 210 15.00 11.88 -7.06
C GLY A 210 14.42 12.01 -5.67
N VAL A 211 14.20 13.26 -5.30
CA VAL A 211 13.57 13.70 -4.06
C VAL A 211 12.49 14.70 -4.44
N ALA A 212 11.27 14.47 -3.95
CA ALA A 212 10.13 15.30 -4.29
C ALA A 212 9.21 15.51 -3.11
N ARG A 213 8.49 16.63 -3.13
CA ARG A 213 7.44 16.95 -2.18
C ARG A 213 6.20 17.41 -2.93
N ARG A 214 5.04 16.91 -2.52
CA ARG A 214 3.74 17.48 -2.86
C ARG A 214 3.26 18.33 -1.69
N ASN A 215 2.97 19.60 -1.95
CA ASN A 215 2.41 20.52 -0.98
C ASN A 215 0.89 20.31 -0.82
N ALA A 216 0.32 20.92 0.21
CA ALA A 216 -1.10 20.81 0.52
C ALA A 216 -2.03 21.41 -0.56
N ASP A 217 -1.54 22.39 -1.33
CA ASP A 217 -2.23 22.98 -2.48
C ASP A 217 -2.13 22.11 -3.76
N GLY A 218 -1.44 20.97 -3.68
CA GLY A 218 -1.21 20.07 -4.80
C GLY A 218 -0.02 20.43 -5.69
N SER A 219 0.70 21.52 -5.40
CA SER A 219 1.94 21.84 -6.09
C SER A 219 3.05 20.83 -5.77
N TRP A 220 3.92 20.60 -6.75
CA TRP A 220 5.08 19.72 -6.61
C TRP A 220 6.37 20.53 -6.55
N VAL A 221 7.26 20.13 -5.65
CA VAL A 221 8.64 20.60 -5.57
C VAL A 221 9.55 19.39 -5.69
N VAL A 222 10.29 19.31 -6.77
CA VAL A 222 11.32 18.31 -7.01
C VAL A 222 12.65 18.94 -6.62
N GLU A 223 13.23 18.49 -5.51
CA GLU A 223 14.49 19.04 -5.00
C GLU A 223 15.66 18.61 -5.89
N ASN A 224 15.65 17.34 -6.30
CA ASN A 224 16.61 16.79 -7.22
C ASN A 224 15.91 15.71 -8.06
N LEU A 225 16.14 15.74 -9.37
CA LEU A 225 15.84 14.65 -10.28
C LEU A 225 17.06 14.39 -11.14
N ARG A 226 17.53 13.14 -11.10
CA ARG A 226 18.60 12.65 -11.96
C ARG A 226 18.07 11.54 -12.84
N LEU A 227 18.32 11.69 -14.14
CA LEU A 227 18.02 10.74 -15.19
C LEU A 227 19.35 10.36 -15.84
N ASN A 228 19.67 9.07 -15.87
CA ASN A 228 20.91 8.58 -16.46
C ASN A 228 20.61 7.46 -17.44
N ASP A 229 21.26 7.47 -18.61
CA ASP A 229 21.17 6.41 -19.61
C ASP A 229 19.74 6.12 -20.11
N ILE A 230 18.86 7.12 -20.09
CA ILE A 230 17.46 6.95 -20.48
C ILE A 230 17.39 6.71 -21.99
N ARG A 231 16.66 5.66 -22.42
CA ARG A 231 16.37 5.31 -23.81
C ARG A 231 14.87 5.16 -23.98
N LEU A 232 14.18 6.28 -24.03
CA LEU A 232 12.71 6.31 -24.04
C LEU A 232 12.19 6.47 -25.47
N GLN A 233 11.31 5.56 -25.87
CA GLN A 233 10.53 5.67 -27.10
C GLN A 233 9.06 5.80 -26.74
N SER A 234 8.44 6.90 -27.17
CA SER A 234 7.02 7.18 -26.99
C SER A 234 6.31 7.12 -28.34
N ASP A 235 5.05 6.73 -28.30
CA ASP A 235 4.08 6.82 -29.40
C ASP A 235 3.37 8.19 -29.43
N LYS A 236 3.65 9.08 -28.49
CA LYS A 236 3.02 10.39 -28.32
C LYS A 236 3.78 11.50 -29.01
N SER A 237 3.05 12.47 -29.55
CA SER A 237 3.64 13.73 -30.00
C SER A 237 4.30 14.51 -28.85
N LEU A 238 5.13 15.50 -29.16
CA LEU A 238 5.88 16.24 -28.13
C LEU A 238 4.95 16.91 -27.10
N SER A 239 3.86 17.51 -27.58
CA SER A 239 2.87 18.18 -26.71
C SER A 239 2.12 17.18 -25.83
N GLU A 240 1.69 16.04 -26.38
CA GLU A 240 1.02 14.97 -25.64
C GLU A 240 1.93 14.30 -24.61
N PHE A 241 3.23 14.21 -24.90
CA PHE A 241 4.23 13.67 -23.98
C PHE A 241 4.33 14.51 -22.71
N PHE A 242 4.31 15.85 -22.84
CA PHE A 242 4.42 16.77 -21.71
C PHE A 242 3.07 17.23 -21.12
N ALA A 243 1.95 16.90 -21.76
CA ALA A 243 0.60 17.24 -21.27
C ALA A 243 0.33 16.85 -19.79
N PRO A 244 0.82 15.71 -19.24
CA PRO A 244 0.61 15.41 -17.83
C PRO A 244 1.18 16.48 -16.87
N LEU A 245 2.24 17.19 -17.27
CA LEU A 245 2.85 18.25 -16.45
C LEU A 245 1.97 19.50 -16.34
N THR A 246 0.97 19.66 -17.21
CA THR A 246 0.04 20.81 -17.15
C THR A 246 -1.14 20.58 -16.22
N THR A 247 -1.37 19.33 -15.80
CA THR A 247 -2.48 18.97 -14.89
C THR A 247 -2.20 19.33 -13.43
N VAL A 248 -0.93 19.56 -13.07
CA VAL A 248 -0.54 19.96 -11.71
C VAL A 248 -0.59 21.49 -11.52
N PRO A 249 -1.00 22.01 -10.35
CA PRO A 249 -1.11 23.45 -10.12
C PRO A 249 0.19 24.22 -10.37
N SER A 250 1.31 23.67 -9.92
CA SER A 250 2.66 24.11 -10.27
C SER A 250 3.67 23.00 -10.03
N LEU A 251 4.76 23.01 -10.79
CA LEU A 251 5.89 22.11 -10.63
C LEU A 251 7.17 22.94 -10.57
N GLN A 252 7.88 22.88 -9.44
CA GLN A 252 9.21 23.47 -9.29
C GLN A 252 10.24 22.37 -9.31
N ILE A 253 11.31 22.54 -10.10
CA ILE A 253 12.45 21.63 -10.14
C ILE A 253 13.70 22.43 -9.75
N SER A 254 14.21 22.17 -8.55
CA SER A 254 15.40 22.89 -8.04
C SER A 254 16.65 22.46 -8.78
N ARG A 255 16.77 21.16 -9.09
CA ARG A 255 17.84 20.60 -9.90
C ARG A 255 17.33 19.45 -10.76
N LEU A 256 17.64 19.53 -12.05
CA LEU A 256 17.48 18.45 -13.01
C LEU A 256 18.84 18.13 -13.62
N GLU A 257 19.27 16.88 -13.50
CA GLU A 257 20.46 16.34 -14.16
C GLU A 257 20.02 15.24 -15.11
N VAL A 258 20.35 15.38 -16.39
CA VAL A 258 20.14 14.37 -17.41
C VAL A 258 21.49 14.07 -18.04
N THR A 259 21.85 12.79 -18.09
CA THR A 259 23.12 12.34 -18.67
C THR A 259 22.89 11.21 -19.65
N ASP A 260 23.62 11.25 -20.77
CA ASP A 260 23.61 10.27 -21.84
C ASP A 260 22.19 9.73 -22.10
N SER A 261 21.25 10.60 -22.46
CA SER A 261 19.84 10.20 -22.59
C SER A 261 19.29 10.48 -23.98
N SER A 262 18.48 9.56 -24.50
CA SER A 262 17.73 9.74 -25.73
C SER A 262 16.24 9.51 -25.53
N LEU A 263 15.47 10.42 -26.10
CA LEU A 263 14.02 10.42 -26.06
C LEU A 263 13.49 10.62 -27.49
N GLN A 264 12.56 9.78 -27.90
CA GLN A 264 11.99 9.82 -29.25
C GLN A 264 10.47 9.68 -29.21
N GLY A 265 9.79 10.49 -30.03
CA GLY A 265 8.39 10.33 -30.39
C GLY A 265 8.18 10.28 -31.91
N PRO A 266 6.92 10.32 -32.39
CA PRO A 266 6.60 10.28 -33.82
C PRO A 266 7.10 11.50 -34.60
N ASP A 267 7.05 12.69 -33.99
CA ASP A 267 7.36 13.99 -34.61
C ASP A 267 8.54 14.72 -33.95
N TRP A 268 9.22 14.08 -33.00
CA TRP A 268 10.36 14.66 -32.28
C TRP A 268 11.39 13.60 -31.89
N ALA A 269 12.65 14.00 -31.80
CA ALA A 269 13.72 13.17 -31.24
C ALA A 269 14.81 14.05 -30.63
N VAL A 270 15.30 13.64 -29.47
CA VAL A 270 16.46 14.22 -28.80
C VAL A 270 17.41 13.07 -28.47
N THR A 271 18.64 13.15 -28.96
CA THR A 271 19.67 12.13 -28.74
C THR A 271 20.85 12.73 -28.01
N ASP A 272 21.57 11.89 -27.27
CA ASP A 272 22.80 12.26 -26.55
C ASP A 272 22.63 13.51 -25.66
N LEU A 273 21.50 13.56 -24.96
CA LEU A 273 21.14 14.69 -24.10
C LEU A 273 21.95 14.64 -22.80
N ASP A 274 22.85 15.60 -22.68
CA ASP A 274 23.50 15.97 -21.42
C ASP A 274 23.04 17.37 -21.00
N LEU A 275 22.34 17.45 -19.87
CA LEU A 275 21.67 18.68 -19.44
C LEU A 275 21.73 18.82 -17.92
N SER A 276 22.06 20.03 -17.46
CA SER A 276 21.91 20.42 -16.06
C SER A 276 21.11 21.70 -15.97
N LEU A 277 19.90 21.61 -15.44
CA LEU A 277 19.00 22.74 -15.22
C LEU A 277 18.79 22.99 -13.73
N ARG A 278 18.56 24.25 -13.38
CA ARG A 278 18.33 24.69 -12.02
C ARG A 278 17.16 25.66 -11.95
N ASN A 279 16.40 25.57 -10.88
CA ASN A 279 15.30 26.49 -10.55
C ASN A 279 14.26 26.64 -11.67
N LEU A 280 13.86 25.54 -12.31
CA LEU A 280 12.78 25.55 -13.29
C LEU A 280 11.44 25.65 -12.58
N THR A 281 10.54 26.49 -13.08
CA THR A 281 9.16 26.56 -12.56
C THR A 281 8.16 26.45 -13.70
N LEU A 282 7.24 25.50 -13.61
CA LEU A 282 6.10 25.38 -14.51
C LEU A 282 4.82 25.80 -13.76
N ARG A 283 4.09 26.77 -14.31
CA ARG A 283 2.79 27.23 -13.79
C ARG A 283 1.81 27.37 -14.94
N LYS A 284 0.67 26.65 -14.87
CA LYS A 284 -0.46 26.81 -15.82
C LYS A 284 -0.01 26.95 -17.28
N GLU A 285 0.77 25.98 -17.75
CA GLU A 285 1.27 25.84 -19.13
C GLU A 285 2.47 26.70 -19.53
N ASP A 286 2.90 27.68 -18.71
CA ASP A 286 4.08 28.50 -19.01
C ASP A 286 5.30 28.10 -18.17
N TRP A 287 6.44 27.95 -18.85
CA TRP A 287 7.75 27.77 -18.23
C TRP A 287 8.31 29.14 -17.79
N GLN A 288 8.77 29.22 -16.54
CA GLN A 288 9.44 30.38 -15.94
C GLN A 288 10.80 29.98 -15.36
#